data_AF-A0A957J7B5-F1
#
_entry.id   AF-A0A957J7B5-F1
#
_cell.length_a   1.000
_cell.length_b   1.000
_cell.length_c   1.000
_cell.angle_alpha   90.00
_cell.angle_beta   90.00
_cell.angle_gamma   90.00
#
_symmetry.space_group_name_H-M   'P 1'
#
loop_
_entity.id
_entity.type
_entity.pdbx_description
1 polymer ?
#
loop_
_entity_poly.entity_id
_entity_poly.type
_entity_poly.pdbx_seq_one_letter_code
_entity_poly.pdbx_strand_id
1 'polypeptide(L)'
;MRFLLREQSYERPLMAGKYEYRRDGDSVPTGAVEHWRLTAAPDGYRFLRVDLDGRASSGHSYLYLAMLDERGLVTRLQYRFWAEGWRIGGNVQREGHTAVATHTVNGETTSTEFALPASSALWFPSVAGLGLVKAGDTLTLHGRAGSKQTLHPELATVQIEHTADGAEQIRWAGAQIRTIWRDAQTGWPQRMARLAPDGVGLLTAVGTQHIKSSTIN
;
A
#
# COMPACT_ATOMS: atom_id res chain seq x y z
N MET A 1 -8.82 -11.53 -6.98
CA MET A 1 -7.54 -11.15 -6.37
C MET A 1 -6.46 -12.15 -6.77
N ARG A 2 -5.34 -11.65 -7.29
CA ARG A 2 -4.09 -12.36 -7.57
C ARG A 2 -3.17 -12.31 -6.34
N PHE A 3 -2.16 -13.19 -6.28
CA PHE A 3 -1.26 -13.30 -5.13
C PHE A 3 0.20 -13.44 -5.55
N LEU A 4 1.12 -12.80 -4.81
CA LEU A 4 2.55 -13.14 -4.84
C LEU A 4 2.80 -14.49 -4.21
N LEU A 5 2.23 -14.66 -3.02
CA LEU A 5 2.22 -15.90 -2.25
C LEU A 5 0.80 -16.16 -1.77
N ARG A 6 0.29 -17.37 -2.00
CA ARG A 6 -1.02 -17.77 -1.49
C ARG A 6 -0.98 -17.90 0.04
N GLU A 7 -2.16 -17.90 0.64
CA GLU A 7 -2.33 -18.23 2.05
C GLU A 7 -1.81 -19.64 2.33
N GLN A 8 -1.09 -19.78 3.42
CA GLN A 8 -0.60 -21.05 3.93
C GLN A 8 -1.61 -21.66 4.91
N SER A 9 -1.50 -22.96 5.17
CA SER A 9 -2.43 -23.69 6.04
C SER A 9 -2.43 -23.21 7.49
N TYR A 10 -1.34 -22.58 7.94
CA TYR A 10 -1.21 -22.01 9.29
C TYR A 10 -1.82 -20.60 9.42
N GLU A 11 -2.32 -20.01 8.33
CA GLU A 11 -2.86 -18.66 8.34
C GLU A 11 -4.36 -18.64 8.61
N ARG A 12 -4.80 -17.73 9.49
CA ARG A 12 -6.22 -17.52 9.79
C ARG A 12 -6.71 -16.21 9.20
N PRO A 13 -7.74 -16.19 8.33
CA PRO A 13 -8.31 -14.96 7.81
C PRO A 13 -8.84 -14.04 8.92
N LEU A 14 -8.49 -12.76 8.86
CA LEU A 14 -9.01 -11.74 9.76
C LEU A 14 -9.99 -10.83 9.04
N MET A 15 -9.53 -10.21 7.95
CA MET A 15 -10.26 -9.15 7.25
C MET A 15 -9.91 -9.16 5.77
N ALA A 16 -10.83 -8.69 4.94
CA ALA A 16 -10.59 -8.44 3.53
C ALA A 16 -11.41 -7.23 3.07
N GLY A 17 -11.08 -6.71 1.91
CA GLY A 17 -11.90 -5.67 1.31
C GLY A 17 -11.47 -5.34 -0.09
N LYS A 18 -12.19 -4.37 -0.66
CA LYS A 18 -12.03 -3.88 -2.02
C LYS A 18 -12.15 -2.36 -2.00
N TYR A 19 -11.23 -1.67 -2.67
CA TYR A 19 -11.45 -0.29 -3.11
C TYR A 19 -11.69 -0.26 -4.60
N GLU A 20 -12.74 0.43 -5.02
CA GLU A 20 -13.01 0.72 -6.42
C GLU A 20 -12.71 2.18 -6.71
N TYR A 21 -11.89 2.44 -7.73
CA TYR A 21 -11.49 3.80 -8.08
C TYR A 21 -12.42 4.40 -9.15
N ARG A 22 -12.67 5.70 -8.99
CA ARG A 22 -13.54 6.54 -9.82
C ARG A 22 -12.84 7.87 -10.08
N ARG A 23 -13.07 8.50 -11.22
CA ARG A 23 -12.72 9.91 -11.39
C ARG A 23 -13.84 10.76 -10.78
N ASP A 24 -13.46 11.87 -10.18
CA ASP A 24 -14.44 12.78 -9.59
C ASP A 24 -15.33 13.39 -10.69
N GLY A 25 -16.64 13.44 -10.44
CA GLY A 25 -17.64 13.78 -11.46
C GLY A 25 -18.10 12.61 -12.34
N ASP A 26 -17.37 11.50 -12.39
CA ASP A 26 -17.75 10.32 -13.17
C ASP A 26 -18.65 9.37 -12.36
N SER A 27 -19.77 8.97 -12.94
CA SER A 27 -20.63 7.92 -12.37
C SER A 27 -20.10 6.51 -12.60
N VAL A 28 -19.21 6.33 -13.58
CA VAL A 28 -18.67 5.03 -14.01
C VAL A 28 -17.30 4.81 -13.38
N PRO A 29 -17.03 3.63 -12.78
CA PRO A 29 -15.70 3.28 -12.27
C PRO A 29 -14.64 3.31 -13.36
N THR A 30 -13.40 3.64 -12.99
CA THR A 30 -12.27 3.62 -13.94
C THR A 30 -11.86 2.21 -14.36
N GLY A 31 -12.44 1.19 -13.72
CA GLY A 31 -12.02 -0.20 -13.82
C GLY A 31 -10.80 -0.54 -12.96
N ALA A 32 -10.17 0.43 -12.29
CA ALA A 32 -9.10 0.14 -11.34
C ALA A 32 -9.66 -0.32 -9.99
N VAL A 33 -9.11 -1.41 -9.48
CA VAL A 33 -9.57 -2.04 -8.24
C VAL A 33 -8.40 -2.44 -7.35
N GLU A 34 -8.51 -2.20 -6.05
CA GLU A 34 -7.56 -2.66 -5.04
C GLU A 34 -8.23 -3.66 -4.12
N HIS A 35 -7.89 -4.94 -4.25
CA HIS A 35 -8.28 -5.96 -3.30
C HIS A 35 -7.19 -6.11 -2.24
N TRP A 36 -7.60 -6.27 -0.99
CA TRP A 36 -6.66 -6.55 0.09
C TRP A 36 -7.21 -7.63 1.01
N ARG A 37 -6.29 -8.33 1.68
CA ARG A 37 -6.63 -9.36 2.64
C ARG A 37 -5.58 -9.43 3.73
N LEU A 38 -6.05 -9.45 4.97
CA LEU A 38 -5.25 -9.59 6.18
C LEU A 38 -5.51 -10.96 6.81
N THR A 39 -4.44 -11.70 7.07
CA THR A 39 -4.45 -12.97 7.78
C THR A 39 -3.55 -12.90 9.01
N ALA A 40 -3.93 -13.61 10.08
CA ALA A 40 -3.05 -13.89 11.21
C ALA A 40 -2.18 -15.11 10.91
N ALA A 41 -0.97 -15.10 11.45
CA ALA A 41 -0.02 -16.21 11.48
C ALA A 41 0.38 -16.48 12.95
N PRO A 42 1.14 -17.55 13.25
CA PRO A 42 1.70 -17.79 14.58
C PRO A 42 2.47 -16.59 15.15
N ASP A 43 2.67 -16.58 16.46
CA ASP A 43 3.49 -15.60 17.18
C ASP A 43 3.08 -14.13 16.98
N GLY A 44 1.78 -13.89 16.75
CA GLY A 44 1.23 -12.54 16.60
C GLY A 44 1.51 -11.87 15.25
N TYR A 45 2.23 -12.54 14.34
CA TYR A 45 2.48 -12.04 12.99
C TYR A 45 1.19 -11.98 12.17
N ARG A 46 1.18 -11.07 11.20
CA ARG A 46 0.10 -10.96 10.21
C ARG A 46 0.67 -10.82 8.80
N PHE A 47 -0.06 -11.33 7.81
CA PHE A 47 0.24 -11.09 6.40
C PHE A 47 -0.85 -10.23 5.77
N LEU A 48 -0.44 -9.11 5.19
CA LEU A 48 -1.29 -8.29 4.34
C LEU A 48 -0.94 -8.56 2.88
N ARG A 49 -1.91 -9.04 2.12
CA ARG A 49 -1.83 -9.22 0.67
C ARG A 49 -2.62 -8.12 -0.01
N VAL A 50 -2.08 -7.55 -1.08
CA VAL A 50 -2.74 -6.49 -1.85
C VAL A 50 -2.60 -6.77 -3.34
N ASP A 51 -3.70 -6.60 -4.08
CA ASP A 51 -3.78 -6.68 -5.54
C ASP A 51 -4.44 -5.41 -6.05
N LEU A 52 -3.62 -4.46 -6.51
CA LEU A 52 -4.06 -3.26 -7.20
C LEU A 52 -4.02 -3.53 -8.70
N ASP A 53 -5.19 -3.84 -9.26
CA ASP A 53 -5.39 -4.08 -10.68
C ASP A 53 -5.92 -2.81 -11.36
N GLY A 54 -5.02 -2.05 -11.98
CA GLY A 54 -5.32 -0.85 -12.76
C GLY A 54 -5.23 -1.08 -14.26
N ARG A 55 -5.25 -2.34 -14.75
CA ARG A 55 -5.04 -2.64 -16.17
C ARG A 55 -6.07 -1.97 -17.08
N ALA A 56 -7.32 -1.91 -16.63
CA ALA A 56 -8.40 -1.24 -17.37
C ALA A 56 -8.29 0.29 -17.40
N SER A 57 -7.59 0.91 -16.43
CA SER A 57 -7.50 2.37 -16.32
C SER A 57 -6.17 2.93 -16.83
N SER A 58 -5.05 2.35 -16.43
CA SER A 58 -3.71 2.86 -16.70
C SER A 58 -2.79 1.81 -17.32
N GLY A 59 -3.28 0.58 -17.57
CA GLY A 59 -2.45 -0.53 -18.01
C GLY A 59 -1.52 -1.10 -16.91
N HIS A 60 -1.58 -0.56 -15.69
CA HIS A 60 -0.66 -0.91 -14.61
C HIS A 60 -1.27 -1.94 -13.66
N SER A 61 -0.43 -2.78 -13.05
CA SER A 61 -0.87 -3.56 -11.89
C SER A 61 0.23 -3.81 -10.89
N TYR A 62 -0.17 -3.95 -9.63
CA TYR A 62 0.72 -4.13 -8.49
C TYR A 62 0.21 -5.28 -7.63
N LEU A 63 1.15 -6.11 -7.18
CA LEU A 63 0.93 -7.04 -6.08
C LEU A 63 1.88 -6.71 -4.94
N TYR A 64 1.36 -6.73 -3.73
CA TYR A 64 2.14 -6.59 -2.51
C TYR A 64 1.86 -7.74 -1.55
N LEU A 65 2.90 -8.14 -0.82
CA LEU A 65 2.82 -9.00 0.35
C LEU A 65 3.65 -8.35 1.45
N ALA A 66 2.96 -7.86 2.48
CA ALA A 66 3.59 -7.31 3.66
C ALA A 66 3.46 -8.30 4.83
N MET A 67 4.55 -8.48 5.56
CA MET A 67 4.56 -9.15 6.86
C MET A 67 4.58 -8.08 7.95
N LEU A 68 3.64 -8.17 8.87
CA LEU A 68 3.49 -7.25 9.99
C LEU A 68 3.85 -7.99 11.28
N ASP A 69 4.60 -7.33 12.17
CA ASP A 69 4.85 -7.84 13.52
C ASP A 69 3.60 -7.73 14.41
N GLU A 70 3.73 -8.19 15.65
CA GLU A 70 2.67 -8.11 16.68
C GLU A 70 2.19 -6.67 16.92
N ARG A 71 3.06 -5.67 16.73
CA ARG A 71 2.76 -4.24 16.86
C ARG A 71 2.13 -3.64 15.59
N GLY A 72 2.03 -4.42 14.53
CA GLY A 72 1.45 -4.00 13.25
C GLY A 72 2.43 -3.24 12.36
N LEU A 73 3.72 -3.27 12.66
CA LEU A 73 4.76 -2.64 11.83
C LEU A 73 5.16 -3.59 10.71
N VAL A 74 5.33 -3.04 9.50
CA VAL A 74 5.83 -3.82 8.37
C VAL A 74 7.31 -4.15 8.60
N THR A 75 7.63 -5.43 8.68
CA THR A 75 9.00 -5.94 8.83
C THR A 75 9.56 -6.47 7.52
N ARG A 76 8.68 -6.90 6.61
CA ARG A 76 9.04 -7.33 5.26
C ARG A 76 7.98 -6.92 4.25
N LEU A 77 8.40 -6.48 3.08
CA LEU A 77 7.53 -6.13 1.96
C LEU A 77 8.06 -6.76 0.68
N GLN A 78 7.30 -7.67 0.09
CA GLN A 78 7.53 -8.15 -1.27
C GLN A 78 6.57 -7.46 -2.23
N TYR A 79 7.05 -7.16 -3.43
CA TYR A 79 6.24 -6.48 -4.43
C TYR A 79 6.52 -6.99 -5.85
N ARG A 80 5.52 -6.84 -6.71
CA ARG A 80 5.66 -7.00 -8.15
C ARG A 80 4.78 -6.00 -8.87
N PHE A 81 5.33 -5.40 -9.92
CA PHE A 81 4.70 -4.36 -10.71
C PHE A 81 4.83 -4.67 -12.19
N TRP A 82 3.77 -4.39 -12.93
CA TRP A 82 3.72 -4.47 -14.38
C TRP A 82 3.16 -3.18 -14.96
N ALA A 83 3.87 -2.61 -15.93
CA ALA A 83 3.43 -1.47 -16.74
C ALA A 83 4.24 -1.43 -18.03
N GLU A 84 3.62 -1.15 -19.18
CA GLU A 84 4.31 -0.79 -20.44
C GLU A 84 5.54 -1.67 -20.79
N GLY A 85 5.40 -3.00 -20.67
CA GLY A 85 6.49 -3.95 -20.96
C GLY A 85 7.53 -4.14 -19.84
N TRP A 86 7.44 -3.36 -18.76
CA TRP A 86 8.26 -3.52 -17.57
C TRP A 86 7.70 -4.59 -16.65
N ARG A 87 8.60 -5.46 -16.17
CA ARG A 87 8.34 -6.35 -15.06
C ARG A 87 9.31 -6.02 -13.93
N ILE A 88 8.78 -5.38 -12.90
CA ILE A 88 9.54 -4.98 -11.73
C ILE A 88 9.13 -5.86 -10.55
N GLY A 89 10.11 -6.27 -9.75
CA GLY A 89 9.85 -6.98 -8.50
C GLY A 89 10.89 -6.61 -7.46
N GLY A 90 10.61 -6.96 -6.21
CA GLY A 90 11.57 -6.73 -5.16
C GLY A 90 11.10 -7.17 -3.80
N ASN A 91 12.01 -7.01 -2.85
CA ASN A 91 11.79 -7.30 -1.44
C ASN A 91 12.48 -6.22 -0.61
N VAL A 92 11.80 -5.72 0.42
CA VAL A 92 12.39 -4.89 1.46
C VAL A 92 12.29 -5.68 2.76
N GLN A 93 13.40 -5.87 3.46
CA GLN A 93 13.44 -6.53 4.75
C GLN A 93 14.12 -5.61 5.75
N ARG A 94 13.46 -5.36 6.88
CA ARG A 94 13.97 -4.53 7.96
C ARG A 94 14.56 -5.40 9.06
N GLU A 95 15.74 -5.01 9.54
CA GLU A 95 16.43 -5.62 10.66
C GLU A 95 16.95 -4.51 11.59
N GLY A 96 16.20 -4.23 12.67
CA GLY A 96 16.53 -3.14 13.58
C GLY A 96 16.57 -1.76 12.90
N HIS A 97 17.78 -1.21 12.82
CA HIS A 97 18.11 0.11 12.24
C HIS A 97 18.61 0.03 10.80
N THR A 98 18.51 -1.12 10.14
CA THR A 98 18.82 -1.25 8.73
C THR A 98 17.65 -1.86 7.98
N ALA A 99 17.61 -1.59 6.68
CA ALA A 99 16.78 -2.35 5.76
C ALA A 99 17.56 -2.69 4.50
N VAL A 100 17.43 -3.92 4.05
CA VAL A 100 17.98 -4.37 2.77
C VAL A 100 16.84 -4.46 1.78
N ALA A 101 16.99 -3.77 0.66
CA ALA A 101 16.04 -3.84 -0.43
C ALA A 101 16.68 -4.44 -1.68
N THR A 102 16.03 -5.44 -2.24
CA THR A 102 16.33 -5.96 -3.56
C THR A 102 15.31 -5.43 -4.57
N HIS A 103 15.80 -5.04 -5.73
CA HIS A 103 14.99 -4.47 -6.80
C HIS A 103 15.41 -5.08 -8.14
N THR A 104 14.49 -5.80 -8.76
CA THR A 104 14.67 -6.48 -10.04
C THR A 104 13.87 -5.78 -11.13
N VAL A 105 14.52 -5.36 -12.20
CA VAL A 105 13.90 -4.75 -13.38
C VAL A 105 14.24 -5.59 -14.60
N ASN A 106 13.22 -6.18 -15.25
CA ASN A 106 13.40 -7.00 -16.47
C ASN A 106 14.49 -8.10 -16.35
N GLY A 107 14.70 -8.64 -15.14
CA GLY A 107 15.67 -9.69 -14.85
C GLY A 107 16.97 -9.21 -14.20
N GLU A 108 17.30 -7.92 -14.32
CA GLU A 108 18.48 -7.34 -13.67
C GLU A 108 18.16 -6.98 -12.22
N THR A 109 18.97 -7.45 -11.27
CA THR A 109 18.72 -7.25 -9.84
C THR A 109 19.78 -6.37 -9.21
N THR A 110 19.33 -5.39 -8.44
CA THR A 110 20.14 -4.53 -7.58
C THR A 110 19.77 -4.77 -6.13
N SER A 111 20.73 -4.53 -5.23
CA SER A 111 20.53 -4.56 -3.78
C SER A 111 21.01 -3.25 -3.19
N THR A 112 20.26 -2.70 -2.25
CA THR A 112 20.60 -1.46 -1.56
C THR A 112 20.30 -1.62 -0.09
N GLU A 113 21.26 -1.23 0.75
CA GLU A 113 21.07 -1.15 2.19
C GLU A 113 20.74 0.29 2.57
N PHE A 114 19.76 0.44 3.45
CA PHE A 114 19.29 1.71 3.99
C PHE A 114 19.57 1.74 5.47
N ALA A 115 20.27 2.78 5.94
CA ALA A 115 20.29 3.13 7.35
C ALA A 115 18.94 3.76 7.73
N LEU A 116 18.29 3.22 8.76
CA LEU A 116 16.96 3.60 9.18
C LEU A 116 17.00 4.32 10.53
N PRO A 117 16.42 5.54 10.64
CA PRO A 117 16.16 6.16 11.93
C PRO A 117 15.37 5.21 12.84
N ALA A 118 15.61 5.29 14.16
CA ALA A 118 14.98 4.39 15.14
C ALA A 118 13.44 4.39 15.04
N SER A 119 12.85 5.55 14.80
CA SER A 119 11.41 5.75 14.67
C SER A 119 10.86 5.47 13.27
N SER A 120 11.71 5.10 12.30
CA SER A 120 11.25 4.99 10.93
C SER A 120 10.32 3.80 10.73
N ALA A 121 9.42 3.91 9.76
CA ALA A 121 8.51 2.84 9.35
C ALA A 121 8.89 2.30 7.96
N LEU A 122 8.39 1.10 7.64
CA LEU A 122 8.29 0.61 6.27
C LEU A 122 6.84 0.71 5.85
N TRP A 123 6.58 1.34 4.70
CA TRP A 123 5.23 1.59 4.20
C TRP A 123 5.17 1.51 2.67
N PHE A 124 3.97 1.41 2.12
CA PHE A 124 3.73 1.50 0.68
C PHE A 124 2.38 2.17 0.42
N PRO A 125 2.21 2.94 -0.67
CA PRO A 125 1.02 3.80 -0.82
C PRO A 125 -0.30 3.08 -1.09
N SER A 126 -0.27 1.87 -1.65
CA SER A 126 -1.47 1.02 -1.68
C SER A 126 -1.91 0.73 -0.26
N VAL A 127 -3.21 0.61 -0.01
CA VAL A 127 -3.80 0.47 1.33
C VAL A 127 -3.53 1.60 2.32
N ALA A 128 -3.21 2.82 1.86
CA ALA A 128 -3.12 3.99 2.74
C ALA A 128 -4.37 4.14 3.65
N GLY A 129 -5.55 3.78 3.12
CA GLY A 129 -6.81 3.72 3.86
C GLY A 129 -6.76 2.86 5.12
N LEU A 130 -5.96 1.80 5.16
CA LEU A 130 -5.88 0.88 6.29
C LEU A 130 -5.10 1.45 7.50
N GLY A 131 -4.55 2.67 7.41
CA GLY A 131 -3.92 3.32 8.56
C GLY A 131 -2.60 2.69 8.99
N LEU A 132 -1.89 2.03 8.07
CA LEU A 132 -0.58 1.40 8.35
C LEU A 132 0.58 2.39 8.30
N VAL A 133 0.33 3.64 7.88
CA VAL A 133 1.34 4.68 7.77
C VAL A 133 1.50 5.42 9.10
N LYS A 134 2.71 5.90 9.38
CA LYS A 134 3.00 6.81 10.50
C LYS A 134 3.70 8.05 9.97
N ALA A 135 3.49 9.18 10.63
CA ALA A 135 4.24 10.40 10.34
C ALA A 135 5.72 10.23 10.73
N GLY A 136 6.61 10.94 10.03
CA GLY A 136 8.05 10.86 10.19
C GLY A 136 8.75 10.10 9.07
N ASP A 137 10.02 9.78 9.29
CA ASP A 137 10.85 9.13 8.28
C ASP A 137 10.34 7.72 7.98
N THR A 138 10.20 7.40 6.70
CA THR A 138 9.60 6.15 6.26
C THR A 138 10.32 5.66 5.02
N LEU A 139 10.73 4.40 5.03
CA LEU A 139 11.13 3.70 3.82
C LEU A 139 9.87 3.32 3.06
N THR A 140 9.69 3.87 1.86
CA THR A 140 8.52 3.64 1.03
C THR A 140 8.90 3.15 -0.36
N LEU A 141 7.94 2.53 -1.05
CA LEU A 141 8.04 2.29 -2.49
C LEU A 141 7.49 3.50 -3.23
N HIS A 142 8.32 4.14 -4.04
CA HIS A 142 7.95 5.30 -4.82
C HIS A 142 8.27 5.10 -6.31
N GLY A 143 7.37 5.52 -7.19
CA GLY A 143 7.70 5.72 -8.59
C GLY A 143 8.13 7.17 -8.76
N ARG A 144 9.38 7.43 -9.18
CA ARG A 144 9.86 8.80 -9.40
C ARG A 144 8.94 9.53 -10.39
N ALA A 145 8.31 10.61 -9.94
CA ALA A 145 7.61 11.52 -10.82
C ALA A 145 8.62 12.13 -11.82
N GLY A 146 8.36 12.03 -13.13
CA GLY A 146 9.20 12.63 -14.17
C GLY A 146 10.35 11.77 -14.72
N SER A 147 10.58 10.55 -14.20
CA SER A 147 11.45 9.56 -14.86
C SER A 147 10.66 8.32 -15.29
N LYS A 148 11.12 7.58 -16.30
CA LYS A 148 10.53 6.29 -16.71
C LYS A 148 10.29 5.44 -15.45
N GLN A 149 9.02 5.21 -15.13
CA GLN A 149 8.56 4.82 -13.79
C GLN A 149 9.17 3.49 -13.33
N THR A 150 10.22 3.54 -12.51
CA THR A 150 10.69 2.37 -11.78
C THR A 150 10.28 2.52 -10.31
N LEU A 151 9.34 1.67 -9.89
CA LEU A 151 8.95 1.56 -8.49
C LEU A 151 10.19 1.13 -7.69
N HIS A 152 10.73 2.01 -6.87
CA HIS A 152 11.96 1.78 -6.13
C HIS A 152 11.80 2.13 -4.64
N PRO A 153 12.53 1.43 -3.74
CA PRO A 153 12.60 1.79 -2.34
C PRO A 153 13.35 3.12 -2.14
N GLU A 154 12.79 4.02 -1.34
CA GLU A 154 13.36 5.32 -1.03
C GLU A 154 12.95 5.78 0.38
N LEU A 155 13.86 6.47 1.07
CA LEU A 155 13.53 7.15 2.33
C LEU A 155 12.81 8.47 2.03
N ALA A 156 11.62 8.63 2.62
CA ALA A 156 10.85 9.85 2.53
C ALA A 156 10.28 10.22 3.89
N THR A 157 10.15 11.51 4.16
CA THR A 157 9.37 11.99 5.31
C THR A 157 7.90 11.98 4.96
N VAL A 158 7.09 11.32 5.81
CA VAL A 158 5.63 11.32 5.71
C VAL A 158 5.07 12.34 6.69
N GLN A 159 4.14 13.16 6.22
CA GLN A 159 3.35 14.08 7.04
C GLN A 159 1.90 13.60 7.06
N ILE A 160 1.26 13.69 8.22
CA ILE A 160 -0.16 13.35 8.41
C ILE A 160 -0.83 14.54 9.07
N GLU A 161 -1.82 15.12 8.40
CA GLU A 161 -2.57 16.28 8.86
C GLU A 161 -4.06 15.91 8.97
N HIS A 162 -4.73 16.36 10.02
CA HIS A 162 -6.17 16.19 10.18
C HIS A 162 -6.87 17.48 9.76
N THR A 163 -7.84 17.37 8.86
CA THR A 163 -8.59 18.51 8.33
C THR A 163 -9.83 18.78 9.18
N ALA A 164 -10.38 20.00 9.06
CA ALA A 164 -11.57 20.42 9.80
C ALA A 164 -12.83 19.60 9.46
N ASP A 165 -12.91 19.04 8.25
CA ASP A 165 -13.97 18.14 7.81
C ASP A 165 -13.75 16.67 8.24
N GLY A 166 -12.75 16.41 9.09
CA GLY A 166 -12.49 15.09 9.67
C GLY A 166 -11.73 14.14 8.74
N ALA A 167 -11.10 14.64 7.68
CA ALA A 167 -10.25 13.85 6.80
C ALA A 167 -8.80 13.80 7.31
N GLU A 168 -8.09 12.75 6.92
CA GLU A 168 -6.66 12.57 7.13
C GLU A 168 -5.92 12.81 5.81
N GLN A 169 -5.05 13.82 5.75
CA GLN A 169 -4.18 14.10 4.61
C GLN A 169 -2.79 13.52 4.86
N ILE A 170 -2.41 12.54 4.06
CA ILE A 170 -1.08 11.93 4.07
C ILE A 170 -0.26 12.50 2.91
N ARG A 171 0.87 13.11 3.23
CA ARG A 171 1.81 13.70 2.26
C ARG A 171 3.15 13.00 2.33
N TRP A 172 3.76 12.70 1.19
CA TRP A 172 5.10 12.10 1.14
C TRP A 172 5.83 12.42 -0.17
N ALA A 173 7.14 12.21 -0.18
CA ALA A 173 8.00 12.40 -1.36
C ALA A 173 7.78 13.76 -2.07
N GLY A 174 7.60 14.83 -1.29
CA GLY A 174 7.52 16.22 -1.75
C GLY A 174 6.26 16.64 -2.52
N ALA A 175 5.52 15.71 -3.14
CA ALA A 175 4.39 16.04 -4.01
C ALA A 175 3.20 15.07 -3.95
N GLN A 176 3.35 13.91 -3.30
CA GLN A 176 2.27 12.92 -3.25
C GLN A 176 1.33 13.23 -2.09
N ILE A 177 0.03 13.23 -2.36
CA ILE A 177 -1.01 13.50 -1.36
C ILE A 177 -2.11 12.44 -1.50
N ARG A 178 -2.53 11.88 -0.37
CA ARG A 178 -3.77 11.11 -0.25
C ARG A 178 -4.63 11.73 0.85
N THR A 179 -5.90 11.99 0.54
CA THR A 179 -6.90 12.38 1.53
C THR A 179 -7.76 11.16 1.85
N ILE A 180 -8.00 10.87 3.12
CA ILE A 180 -8.76 9.70 3.59
C ILE A 180 -9.87 10.19 4.52
N TRP A 181 -11.11 9.80 4.23
CA TRP A 181 -12.24 10.02 5.13
C TRP A 181 -12.54 8.70 5.84
N ARG A 182 -12.62 8.76 7.16
CA ARG A 182 -12.86 7.60 8.02
C ARG A 182 -14.22 7.73 8.68
N ASP A 183 -14.84 6.59 8.90
CA ASP A 183 -15.98 6.46 9.78
C ASP A 183 -15.56 6.81 11.22
N ALA A 184 -16.27 7.73 11.85
CA ALA A 184 -15.87 8.26 13.17
C ALA A 184 -15.97 7.22 14.29
N GLN A 185 -16.81 6.20 14.15
CA GLN A 185 -17.02 5.19 15.19
C GLN A 185 -16.04 4.03 15.07
N THR A 186 -15.77 3.60 13.83
CA THR A 186 -14.99 2.39 13.55
C THR A 186 -13.56 2.69 13.09
N GLY A 187 -13.26 3.93 12.72
CA GLY A 187 -11.98 4.32 12.09
C GLY A 187 -11.82 3.78 10.66
N TRP A 188 -12.84 3.13 10.12
CA TRP A 188 -12.79 2.48 8.82
C TRP A 188 -12.73 3.51 7.67
N PRO A 189 -11.79 3.43 6.73
CA PRO A 189 -11.75 4.29 5.54
C PRO A 189 -13.00 4.11 4.67
N GLN A 190 -13.81 5.15 4.57
CA GLN A 190 -14.99 5.20 3.71
C GLN A 190 -14.62 5.64 2.29
N ARG A 191 -13.73 6.63 2.20
CA ARG A 191 -13.29 7.25 0.94
C ARG A 191 -11.80 7.56 0.99
N MET A 192 -11.12 7.43 -0.14
CA MET A 192 -9.78 7.96 -0.34
C MET A 192 -9.74 8.81 -1.61
N ALA A 193 -8.94 9.87 -1.67
CA ALA A 193 -8.75 10.66 -2.89
C ALA A 193 -7.28 11.04 -3.09
N ARG A 194 -6.88 11.18 -4.36
CA ARG A 194 -5.59 11.74 -4.78
C ARG A 194 -5.73 12.43 -6.14
N LEU A 195 -4.76 13.26 -6.52
CA LEU A 195 -4.67 13.74 -7.91
C LEU A 195 -4.42 12.56 -8.86
N ALA A 196 -5.09 12.58 -10.01
CA ALA A 196 -4.87 11.60 -11.05
C ALA A 196 -3.43 11.69 -11.60
N PRO A 197 -2.82 10.59 -12.08
CA PRO A 197 -1.44 10.60 -12.58
C PRO A 197 -1.18 11.57 -13.74
N ASP A 198 -2.23 11.90 -14.50
CA ASP A 198 -2.22 12.85 -15.62
C ASP A 198 -2.32 14.32 -15.15
N GLY A 199 -2.46 14.56 -13.84
CA GLY A 199 -2.68 15.89 -13.27
C GLY A 199 -4.07 16.45 -13.52
N VAL A 200 -4.97 15.68 -14.16
CA VAL A 200 -6.31 16.13 -14.54
C VAL A 200 -7.35 15.49 -13.62
N GLY A 201 -7.77 16.26 -12.61
CA GLY A 201 -8.85 15.90 -11.71
C GLY A 201 -8.44 14.98 -10.55
N LEU A 202 -9.43 14.61 -9.74
CA LEU A 202 -9.27 13.77 -8.55
C LEU A 202 -9.67 12.33 -8.85
N LEU A 203 -8.85 11.39 -8.40
CA LEU A 203 -9.17 9.97 -8.36
C LEU A 203 -9.66 9.61 -6.96
N THR A 204 -10.91 9.21 -6.85
CA THR A 204 -11.55 8.77 -5.60
C THR A 204 -11.61 7.25 -5.54
N ALA A 205 -11.28 6.64 -4.41
CA ALA A 205 -11.50 5.24 -4.10
C ALA A 205 -12.60 5.11 -3.04
N VAL A 206 -13.57 4.24 -3.28
CA VAL A 206 -14.63 3.91 -2.31
C VAL A 206 -14.44 2.48 -1.83
N GLY A 207 -14.44 2.29 -0.51
CA GLY A 207 -14.10 1.03 0.13
C GLY A 207 -15.30 0.18 0.50
N THR A 208 -15.17 -1.13 0.36
CA THR A 208 -16.04 -2.12 1.00
C THR A 208 -15.18 -3.02 1.88
N GLN A 209 -15.64 -3.22 3.12
CA GLN A 209 -14.98 -4.07 4.10
C GLN A 209 -15.74 -5.37 4.28
N HIS A 210 -15.00 -6.45 4.45
CA HIS A 210 -15.51 -7.76 4.84
C HIS A 210 -14.70 -8.23 6.06
N ILE A 211 -15.32 -8.17 7.23
CA ILE A 211 -14.73 -8.71 8.46
C ILE A 211 -15.16 -10.17 8.58
N LYS A 212 -14.20 -11.07 8.75
CA LYS A 212 -14.52 -12.44 9.14
C LYS A 212 -14.50 -12.49 10.66
N SER A 213 -15.67 -12.44 11.27
CA SER A 213 -15.82 -12.77 12.68
C SER A 213 -15.63 -14.28 12.85
N SER A 214 -14.52 -14.69 13.46
CA SER A 214 -14.44 -16.03 14.03
C SER A 214 -15.24 -16.02 15.32
N THR A 215 -16.45 -16.56 15.31
CA THR A 215 -17.12 -16.95 16.54
C THR A 215 -16.22 -17.99 17.20
N ILE A 216 -15.62 -17.62 18.34
CA ILE A 216 -14.97 -18.58 19.22
C ILE A 216 -16.13 -19.37 19.84
N ASN A 217 -16.34 -20.60 19.36
CA ASN A 217 -17.16 -21.58 20.07
C ASN A 217 -16.25 -22.35 21.03
#